data_AF-A0A842N7B5-F1
#
_entry.id   AF-A0A842N7B5-F1
#
_cell.length_a   1.000
_cell.length_b   1.000
_cell.length_c   1.000
_cell.angle_alpha   90.00
_cell.angle_beta   90.00
_cell.angle_gamma   90.00
#
_symmetry.space_group_name_H-M   'P 1'
#
loop_
_entity.id
_entity.type
_entity.pdbx_description
1 polymer ?
#
loop_
_entity_poly.entity_id
_entity_poly.type
_entity_poly.pdbx_seq_one_letter_code
_entity_poly.pdbx_strand_id
1 'polypeptide(L)'
;MRNDILALVVGYTLMLFAAPMAIMVGASLFLGEIWMALRAFLFPIILSLSLGYGLRFWAISEGASGERLRDREAFAAVALGWPIVVGIGALPFWLGGMFHGPVELFAGNSTLHEVLGGFVRAFFESMSGFTTTGGTVIDPRTSPICQPAVSDCINSQSKVLLLWRSMSQWLGGMGIIMLGMLLLARYLGGGMSMAQAELTGPSLSRLRPRIQNTAVTLWSIYIIFTLAEIFLLLVLGGME
;
A
#
# COMPACT_ATOMS: atom_id res chain seq x y z
N MET A 1 25.24 -5.45 8.39
CA MET A 1 24.07 -4.84 7.71
C MET A 1 23.71 -3.59 8.50
N ARG A 2 23.50 -2.45 7.84
CA ARG A 2 23.17 -1.19 8.52
C ARG A 2 21.70 -1.16 8.90
N ASN A 3 21.40 -1.61 10.11
CA ASN A 3 20.03 -1.71 10.61
C ASN A 3 19.42 -0.31 10.84
N ASP A 4 20.25 0.68 11.12
CA ASP A 4 19.94 2.11 11.22
C ASP A 4 19.30 2.63 9.92
N ILE A 5 19.93 2.39 8.76
CA ILE A 5 19.38 2.82 7.46
C ILE A 5 18.11 2.04 7.12
N LEU A 6 18.07 0.74 7.40
CA LEU A 6 16.89 -0.09 7.17
C LEU A 6 15.67 0.45 7.94
N ALA A 7 15.83 0.73 9.23
CA ALA A 7 14.80 1.31 10.07
C ALA A 7 14.38 2.71 9.60
N LEU A 8 15.32 3.51 9.09
CA LEU A 8 15.00 4.82 8.52
C LEU A 8 14.06 4.69 7.31
N VAL A 9 14.38 3.81 6.35
CA VAL A 9 13.59 3.61 5.13
C VAL A 9 12.21 3.04 5.45
N VAL A 10 12.15 2.00 6.28
CA VAL A 10 10.88 1.40 6.72
C VAL A 10 10.06 2.42 7.51
N GLY A 11 10.69 3.19 8.40
CA GLY A 11 10.04 4.23 9.19
C GLY A 11 9.35 5.28 8.33
N TYR A 12 10.06 5.84 7.34
CA TYR A 12 9.45 6.77 6.38
C TYR A 12 8.34 6.14 5.55
N THR A 13 8.51 4.88 5.15
CA THR A 13 7.48 4.15 4.40
C THR A 13 6.18 4.04 5.21
N LEU A 14 6.27 3.67 6.49
CA LEU A 14 5.10 3.57 7.39
C LEU A 14 4.45 4.94 7.67
N MET A 15 5.26 5.99 7.79
CA MET A 15 4.72 7.35 7.94
C MET A 15 3.95 7.79 6.69
N LEU A 16 4.51 7.56 5.50
CA LEU A 16 3.86 7.88 4.23
C LEU A 16 2.59 7.03 4.03
N PHE A 17 2.61 5.78 4.47
CA PHE A 17 1.49 4.85 4.35
C PHE A 17 0.25 5.27 5.17
N ALA A 18 0.44 6.12 6.19
CA ALA A 18 -0.70 6.71 6.92
C ALA A 18 -1.53 7.67 6.06
N ALA A 19 -0.94 8.31 5.05
CA ALA A 19 -1.62 9.28 4.19
C ALA A 19 -2.80 8.68 3.41
N PRO A 20 -2.65 7.58 2.65
CA PRO A 20 -3.79 6.99 1.93
C PRO A 20 -4.88 6.47 2.88
N MET A 21 -4.53 5.98 4.07
CA MET A 21 -5.54 5.63 5.09
C MET A 21 -6.29 6.88 5.61
N ALA A 22 -5.60 8.00 5.79
CA ALA A 22 -6.24 9.27 6.15
C ALA A 22 -7.17 9.79 5.03
N ILE A 23 -6.82 9.57 3.75
CA ILE A 23 -7.72 9.85 2.62
C ILE A 23 -9.00 9.02 2.74
N MET A 24 -8.91 7.74 3.15
CA MET A 24 -10.10 6.91 3.38
C MET A 24 -10.97 7.45 4.52
N VAL A 25 -10.38 7.99 5.59
CA VAL A 25 -11.16 8.67 6.65
C VAL A 25 -11.93 9.85 6.06
N GLY A 26 -11.29 10.67 5.23
CA GLY A 26 -11.96 11.76 4.51
C GLY A 26 -13.09 11.27 3.62
N ALA A 27 -12.84 10.24 2.79
CA ALA A 27 -13.86 9.62 1.94
C ALA A 27 -15.05 9.08 2.74
N SER A 28 -14.80 8.48 3.90
CA SER A 28 -15.84 7.97 4.80
C SER A 28 -16.76 9.07 5.31
N LEU A 29 -16.23 10.27 5.56
CA LEU A 29 -17.03 11.44 5.97
C LEU A 29 -17.97 11.87 4.85
N PHE A 30 -17.51 11.88 3.60
CA PHE A 30 -18.35 12.18 2.42
C PHE A 30 -19.43 11.13 2.20
N LEU A 31 -19.15 9.85 2.53
CA LEU A 31 -20.09 8.74 2.40
C LEU A 31 -21.07 8.61 3.58
N GLY A 32 -20.92 9.41 4.64
CA GLY A 32 -21.73 9.30 5.86
C GLY A 32 -21.39 8.10 6.75
N GLU A 33 -20.33 7.35 6.44
CA GLU A 33 -19.91 6.14 7.16
C GLU A 33 -18.92 6.45 8.30
N ILE A 34 -19.20 7.45 9.15
CA ILE A 34 -18.20 7.95 10.12
C ILE A 34 -17.74 6.89 11.14
N TRP A 35 -18.68 6.05 11.59
CA TRP A 35 -18.38 4.97 12.52
C TRP A 35 -17.46 3.92 11.91
N MET A 36 -17.60 3.66 10.61
CA MET A 36 -16.72 2.75 9.89
C MET A 36 -15.31 3.35 9.75
N ALA A 37 -15.22 4.65 9.46
CA ALA A 37 -13.96 5.38 9.39
C ALA A 37 -13.12 5.22 10.67
N LEU A 38 -13.75 5.52 11.81
CA LEU A 38 -13.10 5.47 13.11
C LEU A 38 -12.71 4.05 13.48
N ARG A 39 -13.61 3.09 13.26
CA ARG A 39 -13.38 1.68 13.60
C ARG A 39 -12.29 1.04 12.74
N ALA A 40 -12.30 1.28 11.43
CA ALA A 40 -11.43 0.59 10.48
C ALA A 40 -10.05 1.27 10.32
N PHE A 41 -9.97 2.60 10.35
CA PHE A 41 -8.75 3.31 9.95
C PHE A 41 -8.01 4.04 11.07
N LEU A 42 -8.67 4.41 12.17
CA LEU A 42 -8.02 5.20 13.22
C LEU A 42 -6.86 4.44 13.88
N PHE A 43 -7.12 3.20 14.33
CA PHE A 43 -6.08 2.37 14.95
C PHE A 43 -4.92 2.07 13.99
N PRO A 44 -5.16 1.64 12.72
CA PRO A 44 -4.07 1.42 11.76
C PRO A 44 -3.24 2.67 11.46
N ILE A 45 -3.85 3.85 11.37
CA ILE A 45 -3.14 5.12 11.18
C ILE A 45 -2.21 5.39 12.37
N ILE A 46 -2.73 5.29 13.60
CA ILE A 46 -1.94 5.53 14.81
C ILE A 46 -0.81 4.51 14.92
N LEU A 47 -1.09 3.23 14.65
CA LEU A 47 -0.08 2.17 14.65
C LEU A 47 1.02 2.43 13.60
N SER A 48 0.64 2.79 12.38
CA SER A 48 1.59 3.09 11.30
C SER A 48 2.47 4.29 11.63
N LEU A 49 1.88 5.37 12.14
CA LEU A 49 2.62 6.57 12.53
C LEU A 49 3.53 6.30 13.73
N SER A 50 3.03 5.64 14.79
CA SER A 50 3.83 5.34 15.98
C SER A 50 5.02 4.44 15.67
N LEU A 51 4.83 3.36 14.92
CA LEU A 51 5.92 2.49 14.46
C LEU A 51 6.88 3.25 13.52
N GLY A 52 6.33 4.06 12.60
CA GLY A 52 7.12 4.85 11.66
C GLY A 52 8.02 5.88 12.35
N TYR A 53 7.46 6.68 13.24
CA TYR A 53 8.22 7.64 14.06
C TYR A 53 9.20 6.96 15.01
N GLY A 54 8.83 5.83 15.61
CA GLY A 54 9.71 5.04 16.48
C GLY A 54 10.94 4.52 15.75
N LEU A 55 10.76 3.89 14.58
CA LEU A 55 11.85 3.41 13.75
C LEU A 55 12.73 4.56 13.22
N ARG A 56 12.12 5.68 12.81
CA ARG A 56 12.85 6.87 12.38
C ARG A 56 13.67 7.47 13.52
N PHE A 57 13.08 7.59 14.71
CA PHE A 57 13.76 8.13 15.88
C PHE A 57 14.95 7.25 16.28
N TRP A 58 14.75 5.93 16.35
CA TRP A 58 15.81 4.98 16.62
C TRP A 58 16.94 5.06 15.58
N ALA A 59 16.60 5.07 14.29
CA ALA A 59 17.57 5.20 13.21
C ALA A 59 18.42 6.47 13.32
N ILE A 60 17.80 7.63 13.58
CA ILE A 60 18.52 8.90 13.73
C ILE A 60 19.39 8.88 14.98
N SER A 61 18.92 8.29 16.09
CA SER A 61 19.71 8.18 17.32
C SER A 61 20.96 7.30 17.17
N GLU A 62 20.91 6.30 16.30
CA GLU A 62 22.05 5.43 15.95
C GLU A 62 22.99 6.05 14.90
N GLY A 63 22.77 7.32 14.54
CA GLY A 63 23.63 8.05 13.60
C GLY A 63 23.35 7.74 12.13
N ALA A 64 22.14 7.26 11.78
CA ALA A 64 21.74 7.15 10.38
C ALA A 64 21.81 8.54 9.72
N SER A 65 22.81 8.73 8.86
CA SER A 65 22.95 9.91 8.02
C SER A 65 22.37 9.63 6.62
N GLY A 66 22.10 10.68 5.84
CA GLY A 66 21.64 10.58 4.44
C GLY A 66 22.68 9.99 3.48
N GLU A 67 23.59 9.17 3.99
CA GLU A 67 24.54 8.39 3.21
C GLU A 67 23.84 7.49 2.21
N ARG A 68 24.57 7.16 1.16
CA ARG A 68 24.06 6.42 0.01
C ARG A 68 23.65 5.01 0.46
N LEU A 69 22.33 4.75 0.40
CA LEU A 69 21.72 3.43 0.61
C LEU A 69 22.46 2.38 -0.22
N ARG A 70 22.99 1.34 0.43
CA ARG A 70 23.64 0.23 -0.28
C ARG A 70 22.57 -0.70 -0.84
N ASP A 71 22.87 -1.37 -1.95
CA ASP A 71 21.92 -2.28 -2.61
C ASP A 71 21.35 -3.35 -1.64
N ARG A 72 22.20 -3.92 -0.77
CA ARG A 72 21.77 -4.90 0.24
C ARG A 72 20.73 -4.35 1.22
N GLU A 73 20.89 -3.09 1.63
CA GLU A 73 19.96 -2.40 2.54
C GLU A 73 18.64 -2.09 1.81
N ALA A 74 18.71 -1.70 0.54
CA ALA A 74 17.53 -1.47 -0.30
C ALA A 74 16.71 -2.76 -0.48
N PHE A 75 17.35 -3.88 -0.84
CA PHE A 75 16.67 -5.17 -0.97
C PHE A 75 16.06 -5.63 0.36
N ALA A 76 16.79 -5.48 1.47
CA ALA A 76 16.27 -5.81 2.80
C ALA A 76 15.08 -4.93 3.20
N ALA A 77 15.13 -3.63 2.89
CA ALA A 77 14.05 -2.69 3.17
C ALA A 77 12.76 -3.06 2.44
N VAL A 78 12.85 -3.46 1.17
CA VAL A 78 11.70 -3.94 0.42
C VAL A 78 11.21 -5.28 0.99
N ALA A 79 12.09 -6.26 1.17
CA ALA A 79 11.69 -7.60 1.62
C ALA A 79 11.07 -7.62 3.03
N LEU A 80 11.57 -6.78 3.94
CA LEU A 80 11.12 -6.74 5.33
C LEU A 80 10.04 -5.68 5.58
N GLY A 81 10.09 -4.55 4.87
CA GLY A 81 9.11 -3.48 5.01
C GLY A 81 7.75 -3.85 4.41
N TRP A 82 7.74 -4.58 3.29
CA TRP A 82 6.49 -4.88 2.57
C TRP A 82 5.50 -5.73 3.38
N PRO A 83 5.91 -6.82 4.05
CA PRO A 83 5.01 -7.58 4.92
C PRO A 83 4.41 -6.74 6.06
N ILE A 84 5.14 -5.74 6.57
CA ILE A 84 4.65 -4.84 7.63
C ILE A 84 3.57 -3.92 7.06
N VAL A 85 3.81 -3.32 5.89
CA VAL A 85 2.82 -2.48 5.18
C VAL A 85 1.56 -3.28 4.88
N VAL A 86 1.69 -4.50 4.35
CA VAL A 86 0.56 -5.40 4.07
C VAL A 86 -0.17 -5.78 5.36
N GLY A 87 0.56 -6.07 6.44
CA GLY A 87 -0.02 -6.38 7.74
C GLY A 87 -0.84 -5.23 8.32
N ILE A 88 -0.33 -3.99 8.26
CA ILE A 88 -1.07 -2.80 8.69
C ILE A 88 -2.25 -2.54 7.75
N GLY A 89 -2.04 -2.68 6.43
CA GLY A 89 -3.08 -2.49 5.42
C GLY A 89 -4.20 -3.52 5.43
N ALA A 90 -4.00 -4.65 6.11
CA ALA A 90 -5.03 -5.66 6.38
C ALA A 90 -5.95 -5.25 7.52
N LEU A 91 -5.49 -4.38 8.43
CA LEU A 91 -6.25 -4.02 9.61
C LEU A 91 -7.59 -3.33 9.29
N PRO A 92 -7.72 -2.45 8.29
CA PRO A 92 -9.04 -1.92 7.90
C PRO A 92 -10.05 -3.00 7.53
N PHE A 93 -9.64 -4.09 6.86
CA PHE A 93 -10.54 -5.20 6.52
C PHE A 93 -10.92 -6.02 7.75
N TRP A 94 -9.96 -6.24 8.66
CA TRP A 94 -10.18 -7.03 9.87
C TRP A 94 -10.98 -6.27 10.94
N LEU A 95 -10.63 -5.01 11.20
CA LEU A 95 -11.29 -4.15 12.16
C LEU A 95 -12.61 -3.61 11.63
N GLY A 96 -12.72 -3.35 10.32
CA GLY A 96 -13.93 -2.85 9.66
C GLY A 96 -15.03 -3.90 9.48
N GLY A 97 -14.83 -5.15 9.91
CA GLY A 97 -15.87 -6.19 9.88
C GLY A 97 -16.11 -6.85 8.52
N MET A 98 -15.26 -6.58 7.52
CA MET A 98 -15.28 -7.32 6.25
C MET A 98 -14.96 -8.80 6.46
N PHE A 99 -14.10 -9.11 7.43
CA PHE A 99 -13.87 -10.45 7.96
C PHE A 99 -14.06 -10.44 9.49
N HIS A 100 -14.21 -11.62 10.09
CA HIS A 100 -14.35 -11.76 11.55
C HIS A 100 -13.16 -11.13 12.28
N GLY A 101 -13.42 -10.07 13.06
CA GLY A 101 -12.43 -9.27 13.75
C GLY A 101 -12.58 -9.29 15.27
N PRO A 102 -11.71 -8.56 15.99
CA PRO A 102 -11.77 -8.46 17.45
C PRO A 102 -13.07 -7.85 17.94
N VAL A 103 -13.67 -6.96 17.14
CA VAL A 103 -14.90 -6.28 17.53
C VAL A 103 -16.06 -7.28 17.61
N GLU A 104 -16.13 -8.23 16.68
CA GLU A 104 -17.12 -9.31 16.69
C GLU A 104 -16.91 -10.27 17.87
N LEU A 105 -15.65 -10.48 18.28
CA LEU A 105 -15.31 -11.25 19.48
C LEU A 105 -15.81 -10.57 20.75
N PHE A 106 -15.55 -9.27 20.91
CA PHE A 106 -16.01 -8.49 22.06
C PHE A 106 -17.54 -8.36 22.11
N ALA A 107 -18.19 -8.38 20.94
CA ALA A 107 -19.64 -8.43 20.84
C ALA A 107 -20.24 -9.81 21.16
N GLY A 108 -19.42 -10.86 21.32
CA GLY A 108 -19.89 -12.23 21.59
C GLY A 108 -20.42 -12.98 20.36
N ASN A 109 -20.20 -12.45 19.15
CA ASN A 109 -20.74 -12.98 17.90
C ASN A 109 -19.75 -13.86 17.13
N SER A 110 -18.52 -14.04 17.64
CA SER A 110 -17.49 -14.82 16.97
C SER A 110 -16.58 -15.49 17.98
N THR A 111 -16.04 -16.64 17.60
CA THR A 111 -15.07 -17.41 18.38
C THR A 111 -13.64 -16.94 18.10
N LEU A 112 -12.70 -17.24 19.01
CA LEU A 112 -11.29 -16.89 18.82
C LEU A 112 -10.71 -17.48 17.51
N HIS A 113 -11.12 -18.69 17.15
CA HIS A 113 -10.67 -19.35 15.92
C HIS A 113 -11.14 -18.61 14.66
N GLU A 114 -12.38 -18.13 14.64
CA GLU A 114 -12.92 -17.35 13.51
C GLU A 114 -12.20 -16.00 13.37
N VAL A 115 -11.87 -15.36 14.49
CA VAL A 115 -11.15 -14.07 14.51
C VAL A 115 -9.73 -14.21 13.95
N LEU A 116 -9.02 -15.27 14.35
CA LEU A 116 -7.70 -15.60 13.83
C LEU A 116 -7.76 -15.92 12.33
N GLY A 117 -8.76 -16.72 11.90
CA GLY A 117 -9.00 -16.99 10.48
C GLY A 117 -9.37 -15.73 9.70
N GLY A 118 -10.12 -14.81 10.30
CA GLY A 118 -10.48 -13.52 9.73
C GLY A 118 -9.27 -12.63 9.48
N PHE A 119 -8.27 -12.63 10.38
CA PHE A 119 -7.01 -11.91 10.15
C PHE A 119 -6.25 -12.47 8.96
N VAL A 120 -6.18 -13.81 8.81
CA VAL A 120 -5.50 -14.44 7.66
C VAL A 120 -6.18 -14.05 6.34
N ARG A 121 -7.52 -14.00 6.31
CA ARG A 121 -8.28 -13.55 5.13
C ARG A 121 -8.07 -12.08 4.83
N ALA A 122 -8.07 -11.22 5.86
CA ALA A 122 -7.74 -9.81 5.72
C ALA A 122 -6.32 -9.59 5.20
N PHE A 123 -5.35 -10.39 5.67
CA PHE A 123 -3.97 -10.36 5.20
C PHE A 123 -3.88 -10.79 3.73
N PHE A 124 -4.58 -11.86 3.33
CA PHE A 124 -4.66 -12.28 1.93
C PHE A 124 -5.23 -11.15 1.05
N GLU A 125 -6.32 -10.52 1.46
CA GLU A 125 -6.97 -9.46 0.71
C GLU A 125 -6.07 -8.22 0.57
N SER A 126 -5.40 -7.84 1.65
CA SER A 126 -4.39 -6.77 1.65
C SER A 126 -3.23 -7.09 0.72
N MET A 127 -2.67 -8.30 0.83
CA MET A 127 -1.57 -8.75 -0.01
C MET A 127 -1.96 -8.68 -1.48
N SER A 128 -3.11 -9.26 -1.83
CA SER A 128 -3.66 -9.25 -3.19
C SER A 128 -3.83 -7.84 -3.75
N GLY A 129 -4.30 -6.90 -2.92
CA GLY A 129 -4.40 -5.49 -3.26
C GLY A 129 -3.04 -4.87 -3.57
N PHE A 130 -2.12 -4.86 -2.61
CA PHE A 130 -0.82 -4.20 -2.75
C PHE A 130 0.09 -4.85 -3.81
N THR A 131 -0.07 -6.14 -4.10
CA THR A 131 0.64 -6.79 -5.20
C THR A 131 -0.10 -6.71 -6.53
N THR A 132 -1.28 -6.09 -6.56
CA THR A 132 -2.17 -6.00 -7.74
C THR A 132 -2.53 -7.37 -8.33
N THR A 133 -2.59 -8.40 -7.48
CA THR A 133 -2.97 -9.76 -7.90
C THR A 133 -4.45 -9.83 -8.27
N GLY A 134 -5.29 -9.04 -7.60
CA GLY A 134 -6.73 -8.97 -7.89
C GLY A 134 -7.54 -10.21 -7.47
N GLY A 135 -6.94 -11.13 -6.71
CA GLY A 135 -7.66 -12.23 -6.06
C GLY A 135 -8.45 -11.75 -4.85
N THR A 136 -9.58 -12.38 -4.55
CA THR A 136 -10.37 -12.06 -3.36
C THR A 136 -10.84 -13.32 -2.63
N VAL A 137 -10.98 -13.19 -1.32
CA VAL A 137 -11.59 -14.22 -0.46
C VAL A 137 -12.89 -13.73 0.18
N ILE A 138 -13.49 -12.66 -0.34
CA ILE A 138 -14.83 -12.23 0.06
C ILE A 138 -15.87 -13.16 -0.55
N ASP A 139 -16.56 -13.92 0.29
CA ASP A 139 -17.57 -14.91 -0.08
C ASP A 139 -18.54 -15.13 1.10
N PRO A 140 -19.77 -15.67 0.91
CA PRO A 140 -20.71 -15.96 2.00
C PRO A 140 -20.19 -16.89 3.10
N ARG A 141 -19.11 -17.63 2.86
CA ARG A 141 -18.48 -18.49 3.88
C ARG A 141 -17.41 -17.79 4.72
N THR A 142 -16.93 -16.64 4.27
CA THR A 142 -15.70 -16.02 4.80
C THR A 142 -15.94 -14.65 5.40
N SER A 143 -16.93 -13.91 4.90
CA SER A 143 -17.32 -12.59 5.39
C SER A 143 -18.61 -12.68 6.20
N PRO A 144 -18.66 -12.14 7.43
CA PRO A 144 -19.88 -12.13 8.25
C PRO A 144 -20.99 -11.22 7.67
N ILE A 145 -20.64 -10.33 6.74
CA ILE A 145 -21.59 -9.41 6.09
C ILE A 145 -22.36 -10.12 4.97
N CYS A 146 -21.77 -11.15 4.36
CA CYS A 146 -22.34 -11.85 3.22
C CYS A 146 -23.37 -12.90 3.66
N GLN A 147 -24.59 -12.45 3.91
CA GLN A 147 -25.71 -13.30 4.31
C GLN A 147 -26.37 -13.98 3.10
N PRO A 148 -27.05 -15.14 3.27
CA PRO A 148 -27.68 -15.88 2.16
C PRO A 148 -28.73 -15.09 1.35
N ALA A 149 -29.28 -14.02 1.92
CA ALA A 149 -30.25 -13.14 1.26
C ALA A 149 -29.59 -12.05 0.38
N VAL A 150 -28.25 -11.91 0.44
CA VAL A 150 -27.49 -10.93 -0.34
C VAL A 150 -27.14 -11.52 -1.70
N SER A 151 -27.59 -10.88 -2.78
CA SER A 151 -27.29 -11.31 -4.16
C SER A 151 -25.84 -11.02 -4.57
N ASP A 152 -25.25 -9.94 -4.06
CA ASP A 152 -23.87 -9.52 -4.32
C ASP A 152 -23.11 -9.28 -3.01
N CYS A 153 -22.30 -10.26 -2.63
CA CYS A 153 -21.50 -10.27 -1.41
C CYS A 153 -20.39 -9.19 -1.39
N ILE A 154 -19.87 -8.80 -2.56
CA ILE A 154 -18.84 -7.76 -2.63
C ILE A 154 -19.50 -6.40 -2.46
N ASN A 155 -20.59 -6.14 -3.19
CA ASN A 155 -21.26 -4.85 -3.11
C ASN A 155 -21.98 -4.60 -1.77
N SER A 156 -22.25 -5.65 -0.97
CA SER A 156 -22.79 -5.51 0.37
C SER A 156 -21.78 -5.01 1.42
N GLN A 157 -20.50 -4.98 1.09
CA GLN A 157 -19.47 -4.46 2.00
C GLN A 157 -19.58 -2.94 2.11
N SER A 158 -19.03 -2.37 3.19
CA SER A 158 -18.96 -0.91 3.32
C SER A 158 -18.22 -0.27 2.14
N LYS A 159 -18.77 0.84 1.65
CA LYS A 159 -18.23 1.55 0.48
C LYS A 159 -16.81 2.05 0.75
N VAL A 160 -16.49 2.47 1.98
CA VAL A 160 -15.13 2.93 2.30
C VAL A 160 -14.12 1.77 2.31
N LEU A 161 -14.54 0.55 2.69
CA LEU A 161 -13.66 -0.63 2.61
C LEU A 161 -13.46 -1.08 1.17
N LEU A 162 -14.49 -0.98 0.33
CA LEU A 162 -14.37 -1.20 -1.13
C LEU A 162 -13.43 -0.18 -1.78
N LEU A 163 -13.49 1.08 -1.34
CA LEU A 163 -12.56 2.10 -1.78
C LEU A 163 -11.13 1.79 -1.31
N TRP A 164 -10.94 1.29 -0.08
CA TRP A 164 -9.62 0.87 0.40
C TRP A 164 -9.04 -0.30 -0.38
N ARG A 165 -9.88 -1.28 -0.79
CA ARG A 165 -9.46 -2.36 -1.71
C ARG A 165 -8.94 -1.81 -3.03
N SER A 166 -9.65 -0.84 -3.60
CA SER A 166 -9.25 -0.22 -4.87
C SER A 166 -8.01 0.66 -4.70
N MET A 167 -7.91 1.37 -3.57
CA MET A 167 -6.77 2.22 -3.22
C MET A 167 -5.50 1.41 -3.02
N SER A 168 -5.57 0.24 -2.37
CA SER A 168 -4.39 -0.63 -2.19
C SER A 168 -3.87 -1.17 -3.53
N GLN A 169 -4.76 -1.50 -4.47
CA GLN A 169 -4.38 -1.84 -5.85
C GLN A 169 -3.78 -0.65 -6.59
N TRP A 170 -4.34 0.55 -6.44
CA TRP A 170 -3.80 1.76 -7.07
C TRP A 170 -2.38 2.10 -6.55
N LEU A 171 -2.17 1.99 -5.25
CA LEU A 171 -0.85 2.15 -4.64
C LEU A 171 0.13 1.06 -5.07
N GLY A 172 -0.33 -0.20 -5.12
CA GLY A 172 0.46 -1.33 -5.59
C GLY A 172 0.88 -1.21 -7.06
N GLY A 173 -0.03 -0.73 -7.91
CA GLY A 173 0.19 -0.55 -9.34
C GLY A 173 1.33 0.42 -9.63
N MET A 174 1.39 1.53 -8.89
CA MET A 174 2.52 2.44 -8.97
C MET A 174 3.83 1.77 -8.53
N GLY A 175 3.80 0.91 -7.51
CA GLY A 175 4.95 0.12 -7.07
C GLY A 175 5.53 -0.75 -8.19
N ILE A 176 4.69 -1.45 -8.94
CA ILE A 176 5.10 -2.29 -10.08
C ILE A 176 5.66 -1.44 -11.22
N ILE A 177 5.01 -0.32 -11.55
CA ILE A 177 5.49 0.61 -12.58
C ILE A 177 6.91 1.10 -12.24
N MET A 178 7.14 1.48 -10.97
CA MET A 178 8.46 1.92 -10.50
C MET A 178 9.49 0.80 -10.54
N LEU A 179 9.13 -0.42 -10.15
CA LEU A 179 10.01 -1.59 -10.25
C LEU A 179 10.39 -1.87 -11.72
N GLY A 180 9.40 -1.85 -12.61
CA GLY A 180 9.61 -2.01 -14.05
C GLY A 180 10.55 -0.95 -14.63
N MET A 181 10.39 0.33 -14.23
CA MET A 181 11.30 1.40 -14.63
C MET A 181 12.73 1.14 -14.14
N LEU A 182 12.92 0.71 -12.88
CA LEU A 182 14.24 0.43 -12.34
C LEU A 182 14.93 -0.73 -13.07
N LEU A 183 14.18 -1.79 -13.40
CA LEU A 183 14.69 -2.91 -14.19
C LEU A 183 15.07 -2.47 -15.61
N LEU A 184 14.21 -1.72 -16.28
CA LEU A 184 14.45 -1.19 -17.63
C LEU A 184 15.66 -0.23 -17.64
N ALA A 185 15.75 0.68 -16.66
CA ALA A 185 16.86 1.62 -16.53
C ALA A 185 18.20 0.91 -16.31
N ARG A 186 18.20 -0.21 -15.58
CA ARG A 186 19.41 -1.03 -15.39
C ARG A 186 19.80 -1.75 -16.69
N TYR A 187 18.83 -2.29 -17.43
CA TYR A 187 19.08 -3.00 -18.68
C TYR A 187 19.54 -2.05 -19.80
N LEU A 188 18.84 -0.93 -20.01
CA LEU A 188 19.20 0.10 -20.99
C LEU A 188 20.45 0.89 -20.57
N GLY A 189 20.64 1.12 -19.27
CA GLY A 189 21.80 1.80 -18.71
C GLY A 189 23.10 0.99 -18.80
N GLY A 190 23.01 -0.35 -18.85
CA GLY A 190 24.16 -1.23 -19.06
C GLY A 190 24.89 -0.95 -20.38
N GLY A 191 24.16 -0.59 -21.44
CA GLY A 191 24.75 -0.16 -22.71
C GLY A 191 25.49 1.18 -22.61
N MET A 192 25.01 2.11 -21.78
CA MET A 192 25.71 3.37 -21.50
C MET A 192 27.00 3.18 -20.72
N SER A 193 27.11 2.17 -19.85
CA SER A 193 28.38 1.84 -19.18
C SER A 193 29.43 1.23 -20.11
N MET A 194 29.01 0.50 -21.16
CA MET A 194 29.92 0.02 -22.20
C MET A 194 30.35 1.15 -23.14
N ALA A 195 29.41 2.01 -23.57
CA ALA A 195 29.74 3.20 -24.36
C ALA A 195 30.63 4.22 -23.61
N GLN A 196 30.51 4.28 -22.27
CA GLN A 196 31.42 5.08 -21.42
C GLN A 196 32.82 4.49 -21.31
N ALA A 197 32.98 3.17 -21.45
CA ALA A 197 34.30 2.54 -21.48
C ALA A 197 35.06 2.86 -22.79
N GLU A 198 34.34 3.22 -23.87
CA GLU A 198 34.93 3.60 -25.16
C GLU A 198 35.19 5.11 -25.32
N LEU A 199 34.67 5.96 -24.43
CA LEU A 199 34.80 7.43 -24.52
C LEU A 199 35.76 7.99 -23.48
N THR A 200 36.91 8.52 -23.91
CA THR A 200 37.85 9.26 -23.06
C THR A 200 37.43 10.73 -22.90
N GLY A 201 36.65 11.04 -21.86
CA GLY A 201 36.24 12.41 -21.53
C GLY A 201 35.41 12.48 -20.25
N PRO A 202 35.30 13.65 -19.58
CA PRO A 202 34.64 13.76 -18.28
C PRO A 202 33.15 13.42 -18.43
N SER A 203 32.74 12.30 -17.86
CA SER A 203 31.36 11.84 -17.91
C SER A 203 30.49 12.73 -17.00
N LEU A 204 29.56 13.47 -17.61
CA LEU A 204 28.52 14.17 -16.87
C LEU A 204 27.58 13.14 -16.24
N SER A 205 27.87 12.78 -15.00
CA SER A 205 27.05 11.94 -14.15
C SER A 205 25.75 12.66 -13.76
N ARG A 206 24.75 12.66 -14.66
CA ARG A 206 23.39 13.16 -14.37
C ARG A 206 22.32 12.08 -14.56
N LEU A 207 22.60 10.84 -14.16
CA LEU A 207 21.57 9.80 -14.04
C LEU A 207 20.58 10.07 -12.88
N ARG A 208 21.06 10.67 -11.77
CA ARG A 208 20.25 10.96 -10.57
C ARG A 208 19.07 11.94 -10.80
N PRO A 209 19.26 13.10 -11.47
CA PRO A 209 18.17 14.02 -11.77
C PRO A 209 17.08 13.42 -12.67
N ARG A 210 17.43 12.42 -13.49
CA ARG A 210 16.49 11.81 -14.43
C ARG A 210 15.51 10.88 -13.71
N ILE A 211 15.95 10.04 -12.76
CA ILE A 211 15.05 9.07 -12.10
C ILE A 211 13.89 9.74 -11.36
N GLN A 212 14.16 10.81 -10.60
CA GLN A 212 13.11 11.56 -9.91
C GLN A 212 12.14 12.20 -10.89
N ASN A 213 12.65 12.84 -11.96
CA ASN A 213 11.81 13.45 -13.00
C ASN A 213 10.99 12.40 -13.75
N THR A 214 11.56 11.24 -14.05
CA THR A 214 10.83 10.13 -14.69
C THR A 214 9.76 9.58 -13.73
N ALA A 215 10.05 9.47 -12.43
CA ALA A 215 9.07 9.04 -11.44
C ALA A 215 7.87 10.00 -11.38
N VAL A 216 8.12 11.31 -11.33
CA VAL A 216 7.07 12.33 -11.38
C VAL A 216 6.28 12.25 -12.68
N THR A 217 6.95 12.01 -13.81
CA THR A 217 6.29 11.85 -15.12
C THR A 217 5.36 10.63 -15.12
N LEU A 218 5.83 9.48 -14.63
CA LEU A 218 5.02 8.27 -14.56
C LEU A 218 3.85 8.41 -13.60
N TRP A 219 4.06 9.03 -12.43
CA TRP A 219 2.97 9.38 -11.51
C TRP A 219 1.92 10.27 -12.20
N SER A 220 2.36 11.27 -12.97
CA SER A 220 1.46 12.16 -13.69
C SER A 220 0.63 11.40 -14.72
N ILE A 221 1.26 10.54 -15.52
CA ILE A 221 0.56 9.69 -16.51
C ILE A 221 -0.43 8.76 -15.82
N TYR A 222 -0.01 8.12 -14.71
CA TYR A 222 -0.84 7.20 -13.94
C TYR A 222 -2.11 7.88 -13.42
N ILE A 223 -1.97 9.08 -12.83
CA ILE A 223 -3.11 9.89 -12.36
C ILE A 223 -4.00 10.32 -13.53
N ILE A 224 -3.43 10.81 -14.64
CA ILE A 224 -4.21 11.25 -15.81
C ILE A 224 -5.04 10.10 -16.38
N PHE A 225 -4.45 8.92 -16.55
CA PHE A 225 -5.18 7.75 -17.04
C PHE A 225 -6.23 7.26 -16.05
N THR A 226 -5.94 7.29 -14.75
CA THR A 226 -6.94 6.96 -13.72
C THR A 226 -8.14 7.92 -13.79
N LEU A 227 -7.90 9.23 -13.86
CA LEU A 227 -8.98 10.23 -13.93
C LEU A 227 -9.75 10.16 -15.26
N ALA A 228 -9.06 9.91 -16.37
CA ALA A 228 -9.69 9.73 -17.67
C ALA A 228 -10.61 8.50 -17.68
N GLU A 229 -10.17 7.39 -17.07
CA GLU A 229 -10.97 6.18 -16.95
C GLU A 229 -12.19 6.40 -16.05
N ILE A 230 -12.02 7.01 -14.87
CA ILE A 230 -13.14 7.40 -13.99
C ILE A 230 -14.16 8.26 -14.75
N PHE A 231 -13.69 9.27 -15.49
CA PHE A 231 -14.57 10.13 -16.29
C PHE A 231 -15.35 9.36 -17.35
N LEU A 232 -14.68 8.46 -18.08
CA LEU A 232 -15.34 7.63 -19.10
C LEU A 232 -16.37 6.68 -18.49
N LEU A 233 -16.09 6.10 -17.33
CA LEU A 233 -17.02 5.23 -16.61
C LEU A 233 -18.26 5.99 -16.11
N LEU A 234 -18.09 7.21 -15.60
CA LEU A 234 -19.21 8.04 -15.15
C LEU A 234 -20.10 8.51 -16.31
N VAL A 235 -19.53 8.88 -17.46
CA VAL A 235 -20.28 9.44 -18.59
C VAL A 235 -20.85 8.37 -19.51
N LEU A 236 -20.08 7.32 -19.80
CA LEU A 236 -20.44 6.27 -20.78
C LEU A 236 -20.84 4.96 -20.12
N GLY A 237 -20.27 4.64 -18.96
CA GLY A 237 -20.47 3.37 -18.25
C GLY A 237 -21.74 3.34 -17.38
N GLY A 238 -22.36 4.50 -17.13
CA GLY A 238 -23.56 4.60 -16.28
C GLY A 238 -23.30 4.25 -14.81
N MET A 239 -22.07 4.42 -14.33
CA MET A 239 -21.72 4.21 -12.92
C MET A 239 -22.18 5.40 -12.07
N GLU A 240 -22.76 5.10 -10.90
CA GLU A 240 -23.21 6.07 -9.89
C GLU A 240 -22.19 6.28 -8.76
#